data_AF-A0A941QD86-F1
#
_entry.id   AF-A0A941QD86-F1
#
_cell.length_a   1.000
_cell.length_b   1.000
_cell.length_c   1.000
_cell.angle_alpha   90.00
_cell.angle_beta   90.00
_cell.angle_gamma   90.00
#
_symmetry.space_group_name_H-M   'P 1'
#
loop_
_entity.id
_entity.type
_entity.pdbx_description
1 polymer ?
#
loop_
_entity_poly.entity_id
_entity_poly.type
_entity_poly.pdbx_seq_one_letter_code
_entity_poly.pdbx_strand_id
1 'polypeptide(L)'
;MTTLRFLFILLAVLNALAFAAIKGWLGSAAPGGEPERITNQLHAEQIRLITPATEETPAPAPSPNEATEPQPGSSPPAEPPGPQAEVAAAVPTETVGARLEPAAAAPPTAPASCVAWAGLSTAEADRLAARLQAGGFKYVRSRKDTPSNWWVRTPAQGGRTQAEKRVRELHEMGITDTFIVQESGPSQFAVSLGLFRTENGAQQLLAQLRAKGAHDASIEPRMTASFRIQASLPRERVAAVEGRRSQLDERRTTCSP
;
A
#
# COMPACT_ATOMS: atom_id res chain seq x y z
N MET A 1 -3.48 8.90 56.20
CA MET A 1 -4.65 9.29 55.35
C MET A 1 -4.49 10.64 54.67
N THR A 2 -3.81 11.61 55.31
CA THR A 2 -3.55 12.95 54.74
C THR A 2 -2.63 12.93 53.52
N THR A 3 -1.59 12.09 53.49
CA THR A 3 -0.70 11.91 52.34
C THR A 3 -1.39 11.34 51.11
N LEU A 4 -2.20 10.29 51.25
CA LEU A 4 -2.97 9.71 50.14
C LEU A 4 -3.98 10.72 49.56
N ARG A 5 -4.66 11.48 50.43
CA ARG A 5 -5.58 12.55 50.03
C ARG A 5 -4.86 13.67 49.28
N PHE A 6 -3.68 14.07 49.76
CA PHE A 6 -2.84 15.06 49.08
C PHE A 6 -2.40 14.58 47.69
N LEU A 7 -1.93 13.33 47.56
CA LEU A 7 -1.54 12.75 46.27
C LEU A 7 -2.73 12.65 45.31
N PHE A 8 -3.92 12.29 45.80
CA PHE A 8 -5.13 12.23 44.98
C PHE A 8 -5.55 13.62 44.47
N ILE A 9 -5.53 14.63 45.35
CA ILE A 9 -5.85 16.02 44.98
C ILE A 9 -4.80 16.55 43.98
N LEU A 10 -3.51 16.30 44.21
CA LEU A 10 -2.44 16.67 43.29
C LEU A 10 -2.67 16.04 41.90
N LEU A 11 -2.97 14.75 41.86
CA LEU A 11 -3.24 14.03 40.62
C LEU A 11 -4.47 14.60 39.88
N ALA A 12 -5.53 14.93 40.61
CA ALA A 12 -6.74 15.54 40.05
C ALA A 12 -6.46 16.93 39.44
N VAL A 13 -5.68 17.77 40.14
CA VAL A 13 -5.28 19.10 39.66
C VAL A 13 -4.41 18.98 38.40
N LEU A 14 -3.44 18.08 38.38
CA LEU A 14 -2.57 17.87 37.21
C LEU A 14 -3.37 17.40 35.98
N ASN A 15 -4.34 16.49 36.18
CA ASN A 15 -5.21 16.04 35.09
C ASN A 15 -6.12 17.16 34.58
N ALA A 16 -6.67 17.99 35.48
CA ALA A 16 -7.49 19.14 35.09
C ALA A 16 -6.67 20.18 34.28
N LEU A 17 -5.43 20.45 34.70
CA LEU A 17 -4.52 21.33 33.96
C LEU A 17 -4.16 20.76 32.59
N ALA A 18 -3.86 19.45 32.50
CA ALA A 18 -3.61 18.79 31.23
C ALA A 18 -4.83 18.86 30.29
N PHE A 19 -6.03 18.64 30.83
CA PHE A 19 -7.28 18.76 30.07
C PHE A 19 -7.50 20.20 29.55
N ALA A 20 -7.26 21.21 30.40
CA ALA A 20 -7.36 22.61 30.01
C ALA A 20 -6.34 23.00 28.93
N ALA A 21 -5.14 22.43 28.97
CA ALA A 21 -4.12 22.62 27.93
C ALA A 21 -4.58 22.06 26.58
N ILE A 22 -5.11 20.83 26.58
CA ILE A 22 -5.61 20.17 25.36
C ILE A 22 -6.82 20.93 24.78
N LYS A 23 -7.68 21.48 25.64
CA LYS A 23 -8.83 22.31 25.24
C LYS A 23 -8.45 23.72 24.79
N GLY A 24 -7.18 24.11 24.92
CA GLY A 24 -6.70 25.44 24.53
C GLY A 24 -7.11 26.57 25.48
N TRP A 25 -7.65 26.26 26.66
CA TRP A 25 -8.06 27.25 27.66
C TRP A 25 -6.88 27.96 28.33
N LEU A 26 -5.68 27.36 28.30
CA LEU A 26 -4.46 27.95 28.86
C LEU A 26 -3.78 28.95 27.90
N GLY A 27 -4.45 29.34 26.83
CA GLY A 27 -3.90 30.22 25.79
C GLY A 27 -2.91 29.45 24.92
N SER A 28 -3.34 29.02 23.74
CA SER A 28 -2.38 28.67 22.69
C SER A 28 -1.68 29.95 22.22
N ALA A 29 -0.36 29.93 22.10
CA ALA A 29 0.34 30.93 21.29
C ALA A 29 -0.37 31.02 19.93
N ALA A 30 -0.60 32.24 19.43
CA ALA A 30 -1.15 32.43 18.10
C ALA A 30 -0.38 31.52 17.12
N PRO A 31 -1.06 30.79 16.22
CA PRO A 31 -0.37 29.97 15.23
C PRO A 31 0.73 30.82 14.60
N GLY A 32 1.98 30.34 14.72
CA GLY A 32 3.13 31.05 14.16
C GLY A 32 2.76 31.47 12.75
N GLY A 33 2.80 32.78 12.50
CA GLY A 33 2.41 33.34 11.22
C GLY A 33 3.24 32.76 10.07
N GLU A 34 2.94 33.26 8.88
CA GLU A 34 3.53 32.91 7.58
C GLU A 34 5.05 32.61 7.49
N PRO A 35 5.98 33.08 8.35
CA PRO A 35 7.40 32.67 8.28
C PRO A 35 7.69 31.16 8.33
N GLU A 36 6.98 30.36 9.13
CA GLU A 36 7.29 28.91 9.22
C GLU A 36 6.93 28.14 7.94
N ARG A 37 5.94 28.64 7.16
CA ARG A 37 5.60 28.04 5.87
C ARG A 37 6.69 28.26 4.82
N ILE A 38 7.43 29.37 4.89
CA ILE A 38 8.51 29.70 3.94
C ILE A 38 9.71 28.76 4.14
N THR A 39 10.08 28.48 5.40
CA THR A 39 11.21 27.58 5.70
C THR A 39 10.88 26.10 5.47
N ASN A 40 9.61 25.73 5.36
CA ASN A 40 9.17 24.34 5.17
C ASN A 40 8.65 24.06 3.74
N GLN A 41 8.99 24.91 2.76
CA GLN A 41 8.69 24.64 1.36
C GLN A 41 9.71 23.65 0.79
N LEU A 42 9.26 22.40 0.62
CA LEU A 42 9.97 21.41 -0.15
C LEU A 42 9.77 21.73 -1.63
N HIS A 43 10.87 22.01 -2.34
CA HIS A 43 10.94 22.27 -3.78
C HIS A 43 10.44 23.64 -4.28
N ALA A 44 10.93 24.73 -3.71
CA ALA A 44 10.68 26.09 -4.23
C ALA A 44 11.17 26.26 -5.69
N GLU A 45 12.19 25.50 -6.10
CA GLU A 45 12.79 25.52 -7.44
C GLU A 45 11.91 24.95 -8.56
N GLN A 46 10.78 24.30 -8.22
CA GLN A 46 9.87 23.71 -9.21
C GLN A 46 8.70 24.65 -9.60
N ILE A 47 8.59 25.80 -8.96
CA ILE A 47 7.56 26.79 -9.29
C ILE A 47 8.05 27.64 -10.46
N ARG A 48 7.69 27.26 -11.69
CA ARG A 48 7.82 28.15 -12.86
C ARG A 48 6.55 28.97 -13.03
N LEU A 49 6.66 30.28 -12.84
CA LEU A 49 5.63 31.22 -13.25
C LEU A 49 5.63 31.28 -14.79
N ILE A 50 4.55 30.81 -15.39
CA ILE A 50 4.30 31.00 -16.81
C ILE A 50 3.78 32.43 -16.94
N THR A 51 4.66 33.36 -17.33
CA THR A 51 4.24 34.69 -17.77
C THR A 51 3.54 34.54 -19.11
N PRO A 52 2.22 34.77 -19.24
CA PRO A 52 1.66 34.96 -20.57
C PRO A 52 2.30 36.23 -21.13
N ALA A 53 2.91 36.09 -22.31
CA ALA A 53 3.55 37.17 -23.04
C ALA A 53 2.66 38.42 -23.00
N THR A 54 3.16 39.44 -22.32
CA THR A 54 2.59 40.79 -22.34
C THR A 54 2.52 41.23 -23.78
N GLU A 55 1.30 41.55 -24.19
CA GLU A 55 0.94 42.28 -25.40
C GLU A 55 1.88 43.47 -25.61
N GLU A 56 2.75 43.39 -26.62
CA GLU A 56 3.39 44.57 -27.19
C GLU A 56 2.34 45.36 -27.97
N THR A 57 2.09 46.57 -27.49
CA THR A 57 1.21 47.59 -28.08
C THR A 57 1.85 48.18 -29.36
N PRO A 58 1.05 48.62 -30.37
CA PRO A 58 1.44 48.67 -31.77
C PRO A 58 1.89 50.04 -32.29
N ALA A 59 2.70 50.04 -33.36
CA ALA A 59 2.70 50.97 -34.52
C ALA A 59 4.01 50.83 -35.36
N PRO A 60 4.09 51.33 -36.60
CA PRO A 60 3.18 51.22 -37.75
C PRO A 60 3.89 50.66 -39.01
N ALA A 61 3.12 50.19 -39.99
CA ALA A 61 3.63 49.70 -41.28
C ALA A 61 4.20 50.82 -42.18
N PRO A 62 5.15 50.45 -43.07
CA PRO A 62 4.94 50.75 -44.49
C PRO A 62 5.17 49.52 -45.39
N SER A 63 4.26 49.37 -46.35
CA SER A 63 4.28 48.44 -47.48
C SER A 63 5.31 48.88 -48.57
N PRO A 64 5.25 48.38 -49.81
CA PRO A 64 5.43 47.02 -50.33
C PRO A 64 6.44 47.00 -51.49
N ASN A 65 7.39 46.06 -51.56
CA ASN A 65 7.94 45.65 -52.86
C ASN A 65 8.74 44.34 -52.83
N GLU A 66 8.67 43.69 -53.99
CA GLU A 66 9.62 42.73 -54.56
C GLU A 66 9.66 41.28 -54.06
N ALA A 67 8.85 40.50 -54.79
CA ALA A 67 9.15 39.16 -55.28
C ALA A 67 10.64 38.82 -55.43
N THR A 68 10.99 37.60 -55.04
CA THR A 68 11.89 36.70 -55.78
C THR A 68 11.68 35.27 -55.27
N GLU A 69 11.04 34.43 -56.08
CA GLU A 69 11.34 33.00 -56.16
C GLU A 69 12.53 32.87 -57.13
N PRO A 70 13.50 31.96 -56.90
CA PRO A 70 13.37 30.62 -57.49
C PRO A 70 13.91 29.46 -56.62
N GLN A 71 13.39 28.26 -56.89
CA GLN A 71 13.90 26.92 -56.51
C GLN A 71 15.34 26.64 -57.10
N PRO A 72 15.93 25.41 -57.14
CA PRO A 72 15.59 24.08 -56.58
C PRO A 72 16.81 23.24 -56.09
N GLY A 73 16.55 21.99 -55.62
CA GLY A 73 17.51 20.87 -55.58
C GLY A 73 17.88 20.41 -54.16
N SER A 74 17.89 19.12 -53.79
CA SER A 74 17.96 17.87 -54.55
C SER A 74 17.49 16.69 -53.69
N SER A 75 16.93 15.67 -54.34
CA SER A 75 16.40 14.42 -53.78
C SER A 75 17.47 13.34 -53.46
N PRO A 76 17.08 12.20 -52.80
CA PRO A 76 17.90 11.09 -52.21
C PRO A 76 18.45 10.09 -53.28
N PRO A 77 18.88 8.80 -53.06
CA PRO A 77 18.64 7.81 -51.96
C PRO A 77 19.83 6.82 -51.65
N ALA A 78 19.62 5.78 -50.80
CA ALA A 78 19.88 4.35 -51.13
C ALA A 78 19.81 3.38 -49.91
N GLU A 79 19.05 2.31 -50.11
CA GLU A 79 19.00 1.03 -49.37
C GLU A 79 19.77 -0.05 -50.20
N PRO A 80 19.63 -1.37 -49.92
CA PRO A 80 20.47 -2.35 -49.21
C PRO A 80 21.45 -3.12 -50.13
N PRO A 81 22.09 -4.26 -49.73
CA PRO A 81 21.43 -5.59 -49.78
C PRO A 81 21.90 -6.62 -48.70
N GLY A 82 21.10 -7.67 -48.48
CA GLY A 82 21.57 -9.00 -48.00
C GLY A 82 22.25 -9.78 -49.15
N PRO A 83 22.23 -11.14 -49.24
CA PRO A 83 21.57 -12.14 -48.37
C PRO A 83 22.31 -13.52 -48.23
N GLN A 84 21.74 -14.44 -47.43
CA GLN A 84 21.65 -15.94 -47.56
C GLN A 84 22.95 -16.81 -47.58
N ALA A 85 23.04 -18.08 -47.14
CA ALA A 85 22.13 -19.24 -46.99
C ALA A 85 22.72 -20.23 -45.94
N GLU A 86 21.95 -20.98 -45.11
CA GLU A 86 21.43 -22.36 -45.35
C GLU A 86 22.56 -23.40 -45.61
N VAL A 87 22.72 -24.57 -44.97
CA VAL A 87 21.79 -25.70 -44.71
C VAL A 87 22.47 -26.72 -43.75
N ALA A 88 21.65 -27.62 -43.19
CA ALA A 88 21.88 -29.07 -43.01
C ALA A 88 22.40 -29.64 -41.67
N ALA A 89 21.57 -30.54 -41.16
CA ALA A 89 21.80 -31.48 -40.08
C ALA A 89 22.67 -32.67 -40.51
N ALA A 90 23.45 -33.24 -39.57
CA ALA A 90 23.49 -34.67 -39.23
C ALA A 90 24.77 -35.02 -38.43
N VAL A 91 24.57 -35.78 -37.36
CA VAL A 91 25.56 -36.42 -36.46
C VAL A 91 26.21 -37.64 -37.17
N PRO A 92 27.42 -38.13 -36.80
CA PRO A 92 27.56 -38.94 -35.58
C PRO A 92 28.91 -38.90 -34.82
N THR A 93 28.77 -39.20 -33.53
CA THR A 93 29.64 -39.95 -32.60
C THR A 93 31.10 -40.23 -32.96
N GLU A 94 32.03 -39.72 -32.13
CA GLU A 94 33.24 -40.48 -31.76
C GLU A 94 33.56 -40.27 -30.27
N THR A 95 33.86 -41.38 -29.61
CA THR A 95 34.22 -41.53 -28.21
C THR A 95 35.73 -41.34 -28.07
N VAL A 96 36.20 -40.81 -26.92
CA VAL A 96 37.34 -41.34 -26.15
C VAL A 96 37.69 -40.34 -25.03
N GLY A 97 37.93 -40.89 -23.84
CA GLY A 97 39.04 -40.40 -23.02
C GLY A 97 38.65 -39.57 -21.80
N ALA A 98 38.28 -40.27 -20.73
CA ALA A 98 38.27 -39.74 -19.38
C ALA A 98 39.62 -39.07 -19.02
N ARG A 99 39.56 -37.82 -18.57
CA ARG A 99 40.46 -37.31 -17.54
C ARG A 99 39.60 -36.82 -16.38
N LEU A 100 39.59 -37.63 -15.34
CA LEU A 100 39.12 -37.29 -14.01
C LEU A 100 39.98 -36.11 -13.50
N GLU A 101 39.49 -34.89 -13.68
CA GLU A 101 39.88 -33.81 -12.78
C GLU A 101 39.17 -34.05 -11.43
N PRO A 102 39.90 -34.00 -10.30
CA PRO A 102 39.30 -34.13 -8.99
C PRO A 102 38.28 -33.01 -8.80
N ALA A 103 37.01 -33.39 -8.66
CA ALA A 103 35.98 -32.50 -8.17
C ALA A 103 36.48 -31.86 -6.88
N ALA A 104 36.80 -30.57 -6.96
CA ALA A 104 37.05 -29.74 -5.81
C ALA A 104 35.88 -29.96 -4.84
N ALA A 105 36.21 -30.49 -3.67
CA ALA A 105 35.25 -30.80 -2.63
C ALA A 105 34.38 -29.58 -2.37
N ALA A 106 33.10 -29.68 -2.74
CA ALA A 106 32.10 -28.76 -2.24
C ALA A 106 32.17 -28.80 -0.71
N PRO A 107 32.23 -27.65 -0.01
CA PRO A 107 32.26 -27.64 1.43
C PRO A 107 31.04 -28.38 1.98
N PRO A 108 31.17 -29.04 3.15
CA PRO A 108 30.08 -29.81 3.74
C PRO A 108 28.86 -28.91 3.82
N THR A 109 27.84 -29.23 3.02
CA THR A 109 26.57 -28.53 3.07
C THR A 109 26.00 -28.80 4.45
N ALA A 110 26.08 -27.82 5.35
CA ALA A 110 25.48 -27.92 6.67
C ALA A 110 24.02 -28.39 6.49
N PRO A 111 23.53 -29.32 7.33
CA PRO A 111 22.23 -29.92 7.12
C PRO A 111 21.17 -28.81 7.10
N ALA A 112 20.50 -28.67 5.96
CA ALA A 112 19.48 -27.66 5.78
C ALA A 112 18.29 -27.99 6.70
N SER A 113 17.95 -27.06 7.59
CA SER A 113 16.78 -27.19 8.45
C SER A 113 15.59 -26.51 7.81
N CYS A 114 14.43 -27.14 7.88
CA CYS A 114 13.20 -26.50 7.44
C CYS A 114 12.76 -25.45 8.47
N VAL A 115 12.55 -24.22 8.00
CA VAL A 115 12.03 -23.11 8.80
C VAL A 115 10.79 -22.54 8.12
N ALA A 116 9.74 -22.30 8.91
CA ALA A 116 8.50 -21.71 8.43
C ALA A 116 8.18 -20.41 9.17
N TRP A 117 7.65 -19.43 8.47
CA TRP A 117 7.13 -18.18 9.01
C TRP A 117 5.67 -18.02 8.63
N ALA A 118 4.82 -17.67 9.59
CA ALA A 118 3.37 -17.60 9.37
C ALA A 118 2.77 -16.22 9.70
N GLY A 119 1.59 -15.95 9.12
CA GLY A 119 0.83 -14.72 9.35
C GLY A 119 1.35 -13.50 8.58
N LEU A 120 2.35 -13.67 7.72
CA LEU A 120 3.03 -12.57 7.03
C LEU A 120 2.03 -11.74 6.22
N SER A 121 2.14 -10.41 6.30
CA SER A 121 1.48 -9.52 5.35
C SER A 121 2.10 -9.71 3.95
N THR A 122 1.42 -9.22 2.91
CA THR A 122 1.94 -9.28 1.53
C THR A 122 3.36 -8.71 1.44
N ALA A 123 3.57 -7.49 1.95
CA ALA A 123 4.86 -6.81 1.89
C ALA A 123 5.96 -7.56 2.67
N GLU A 124 5.65 -8.14 3.83
CA GLU A 124 6.61 -8.95 4.58
C GLU A 124 6.98 -10.23 3.84
N ALA A 125 5.98 -10.93 3.30
CA ALA A 125 6.18 -12.15 2.52
C ALA A 125 7.05 -11.89 1.28
N ASP A 126 6.80 -10.79 0.56
CA ASP A 126 7.58 -10.41 -0.62
C ASP A 126 9.04 -10.09 -0.26
N ARG A 127 9.26 -9.31 0.82
CA ARG A 127 10.61 -9.00 1.30
C ARG A 127 11.36 -10.24 1.77
N LEU A 128 10.68 -11.16 2.44
CA LEU A 128 11.29 -12.42 2.89
C LEU A 128 11.62 -13.33 1.71
N ALA A 129 10.70 -13.47 0.76
CA ALA A 129 10.92 -14.21 -0.48
C ALA A 129 12.13 -13.67 -1.26
N ALA A 130 12.23 -12.34 -1.41
CA ALA A 130 13.37 -11.72 -2.09
C ALA A 130 14.71 -12.03 -1.39
N ARG A 131 14.76 -12.02 -0.05
CA ARG A 131 15.98 -12.40 0.70
C ARG A 131 16.32 -13.88 0.58
N LEU A 132 15.31 -14.76 0.56
CA LEU A 132 15.50 -16.19 0.33
C LEU A 132 16.04 -16.46 -1.08
N GLN A 133 15.50 -15.78 -2.09
CA GLN A 133 15.95 -15.86 -3.49
C GLN A 133 17.38 -15.34 -3.66
N ALA A 134 17.70 -14.18 -3.06
CA ALA A 134 19.06 -13.62 -3.08
C ALA A 134 20.07 -14.54 -2.38
N GLY A 135 19.62 -15.33 -1.39
CA GLY A 135 20.41 -16.36 -0.73
C GLY A 135 20.49 -17.70 -1.47
N GLY A 136 19.79 -17.86 -2.60
CA GLY A 136 19.73 -19.11 -3.37
C GLY A 136 18.92 -20.23 -2.69
N PHE A 137 18.08 -19.91 -1.72
CA PHE A 137 17.32 -20.91 -0.95
C PHE A 137 15.98 -21.22 -1.61
N LYS A 138 15.64 -22.51 -1.65
CA LYS A 138 14.30 -22.97 -2.08
C LYS A 138 13.27 -22.66 -1.00
N TYR A 139 12.12 -22.15 -1.40
CA TYR A 139 11.00 -21.85 -0.51
C TYR A 139 9.65 -22.11 -1.18
N VAL A 140 8.63 -22.33 -0.35
CA VAL A 140 7.22 -22.47 -0.71
C VAL A 140 6.44 -21.37 -0.02
N ARG A 141 5.63 -20.63 -0.77
CA ARG A 141 4.71 -19.61 -0.25
C ARG A 141 3.27 -20.13 -0.35
N SER A 142 2.55 -20.12 0.75
CA SER A 142 1.10 -20.35 0.78
C SER A 142 0.37 -19.09 1.24
N ARG A 143 -0.84 -18.89 0.70
CA ARG A 143 -1.75 -17.79 1.06
C ARG A 143 -2.93 -18.35 1.83
N LYS A 144 -3.36 -17.63 2.86
CA LYS A 144 -4.60 -17.89 3.59
C LYS A 144 -5.34 -16.57 3.77
N ASP A 145 -6.53 -16.49 3.20
CA ASP A 145 -7.44 -15.36 3.42
C ASP A 145 -8.27 -15.63 4.68
N THR A 146 -8.26 -14.69 5.61
CA THR A 146 -9.04 -14.77 6.86
C THR A 146 -9.84 -13.50 7.05
N PRO A 147 -11.10 -13.58 7.55
CA PRO A 147 -11.85 -12.39 7.94
C PRO A 147 -11.09 -11.66 9.05
N SER A 148 -10.75 -10.40 8.82
CA SER A 148 -10.06 -9.57 9.82
C SER A 148 -10.99 -8.56 10.49
N ASN A 149 -12.01 -8.10 9.76
CA ASN A 149 -13.01 -7.17 10.25
C ASN A 149 -14.39 -7.49 9.64
N TRP A 150 -15.45 -7.12 10.35
CA TRP A 150 -16.84 -7.30 9.94
C TRP A 150 -17.50 -5.92 9.85
N TRP A 151 -17.92 -5.56 8.65
CA TRP A 151 -18.51 -4.26 8.38
C TRP A 151 -20.01 -4.39 8.26
N VAL A 152 -20.75 -3.81 9.19
CA VAL A 152 -22.21 -3.72 9.12
C VAL A 152 -22.57 -2.52 8.26
N ARG A 153 -23.29 -2.75 7.17
CA ARG A 153 -23.69 -1.70 6.23
C ARG A 153 -25.06 -1.98 5.61
N THR A 154 -25.68 -0.92 5.12
CA THR A 154 -26.72 -0.99 4.11
C THR A 154 -26.08 -0.84 2.72
N PRO A 155 -26.37 -1.73 1.76
CA PRO A 155 -25.81 -1.64 0.41
C PRO A 155 -26.24 -0.35 -0.31
N ALA A 156 -25.45 0.08 -1.29
CA ALA A 156 -25.77 1.25 -2.09
C ALA A 156 -27.05 1.01 -2.91
N GLN A 157 -28.05 1.88 -2.73
CA GLN A 157 -29.32 1.82 -3.46
C GLN A 157 -29.34 2.78 -4.67
N GLY A 158 -28.17 3.11 -5.22
CA GLY A 158 -27.99 4.06 -6.29
C GLY A 158 -26.96 5.13 -5.93
N GLY A 159 -27.27 6.40 -6.23
CA GLY A 159 -26.38 7.53 -6.01
C GLY A 159 -26.46 8.15 -4.60
N ARG A 160 -25.70 9.22 -4.42
CA ARG A 160 -25.61 10.00 -3.16
C ARG A 160 -26.96 10.37 -2.56
N THR A 161 -27.89 10.87 -3.38
CA THR A 161 -29.23 11.29 -2.93
C THR A 161 -30.02 10.15 -2.28
N GLN A 162 -29.88 8.91 -2.78
CA GLN A 162 -30.55 7.75 -2.19
C GLN A 162 -29.89 7.34 -0.87
N ALA A 163 -28.56 7.43 -0.77
CA ALA A 163 -27.86 7.19 0.49
C ALA A 163 -28.26 8.22 1.56
N GLU A 164 -28.36 9.51 1.21
CA GLU A 164 -28.82 10.57 2.12
C GLU A 164 -30.27 10.37 2.56
N LYS A 165 -31.15 9.95 1.64
CA LYS A 165 -32.53 9.56 2.00
C LYS A 165 -32.52 8.41 3.00
N ARG A 166 -31.72 7.38 2.74
CA ARG A 166 -31.64 6.22 3.62
C ARG A 166 -31.11 6.56 5.01
N VAL A 167 -30.11 7.44 5.10
CA VAL A 167 -29.61 7.95 6.38
C VAL A 167 -30.72 8.62 7.19
N ARG A 168 -31.55 9.47 6.56
CA ARG A 168 -32.68 10.10 7.26
C ARG A 168 -33.68 9.07 7.80
N GLU A 169 -34.05 8.08 6.99
CA GLU A 169 -34.94 6.99 7.42
C GLU A 169 -34.35 6.21 8.61
N LEU A 170 -33.05 5.92 8.58
CA LEU A 170 -32.34 5.25 9.68
C LEU A 170 -32.36 6.10 10.96
N HIS A 171 -32.20 7.42 10.83
CA HIS A 171 -32.24 8.35 11.96
C HIS A 171 -33.64 8.42 12.59
N GLU A 172 -34.70 8.40 11.78
CA GLU A 172 -36.10 8.32 12.26
C GLU A 172 -36.38 7.03 13.04
N MET A 173 -35.69 5.94 12.71
CA MET A 173 -35.73 4.67 13.46
C MET A 173 -34.80 4.66 14.70
N GLY A 174 -34.18 5.80 15.04
CA GLY A 174 -33.27 5.92 16.18
C GLY A 174 -31.91 5.24 15.97
N ILE A 175 -31.46 5.14 14.71
CA ILE A 175 -30.14 4.64 14.31
C ILE A 175 -29.35 5.86 13.81
N THR A 176 -28.63 6.53 14.71
CA THR A 176 -27.91 7.78 14.40
C THR A 176 -26.48 7.55 13.92
N ASP A 177 -25.89 6.41 14.26
CA ASP A 177 -24.50 6.05 13.96
C ASP A 177 -24.36 5.56 12.51
N THR A 178 -24.54 6.49 11.57
CA THR A 178 -24.53 6.22 10.12
C THR A 178 -23.44 7.01 9.42
N PHE A 179 -22.76 6.42 8.44
CA PHE A 179 -21.78 7.10 7.60
C PHE A 179 -21.92 6.69 6.14
N ILE A 180 -22.01 7.65 5.21
CA ILE A 180 -22.07 7.37 3.78
C ILE A 180 -20.64 7.21 3.24
N VAL A 181 -20.36 6.05 2.64
CA VAL A 181 -19.10 5.78 1.96
C VAL A 181 -19.01 6.61 0.68
N GLN A 182 -17.97 7.41 0.55
CA GLN A 182 -17.79 8.34 -0.58
C GLN A 182 -16.73 7.85 -1.57
N GLU A 183 -15.86 6.94 -1.12
CA GLU A 183 -14.79 6.35 -1.92
C GLU A 183 -15.35 5.63 -3.14
N SER A 184 -14.79 5.93 -4.31
CA SER A 184 -15.15 5.27 -5.56
C SER A 184 -14.87 3.76 -5.48
N GLY A 185 -15.84 2.97 -5.90
CA GLY A 185 -15.71 1.51 -5.95
C GLY A 185 -17.03 0.79 -5.71
N PRO A 186 -16.99 -0.53 -5.51
CA PRO A 186 -18.17 -1.37 -5.37
C PRO A 186 -19.06 -1.03 -4.15
N SER A 187 -18.51 -0.30 -3.18
CA SER A 187 -19.23 0.12 -1.96
C SER A 187 -19.51 1.62 -1.89
N GLN A 188 -19.31 2.36 -2.98
CA GLN A 188 -19.63 3.79 -3.02
C GLN A 188 -21.12 4.00 -2.75
N PHE A 189 -21.46 4.97 -1.90
CA PHE A 189 -22.82 5.26 -1.42
C PHE A 189 -23.47 4.18 -0.54
N ALA A 190 -22.71 3.19 -0.09
CA ALA A 190 -23.17 2.33 1.00
C ALA A 190 -23.27 3.15 2.31
N VAL A 191 -24.25 2.83 3.15
CA VAL A 191 -24.38 3.43 4.48
C VAL A 191 -23.73 2.49 5.50
N SER A 192 -22.57 2.87 6.00
CA SER A 192 -21.88 2.19 7.09
C SER A 192 -22.61 2.41 8.41
N LEU A 193 -22.86 1.33 9.14
CA LEU A 193 -23.52 1.32 10.45
C LEU A 193 -22.56 0.91 11.57
N GLY A 194 -21.40 0.36 11.24
CA GLY A 194 -20.34 0.05 12.20
C GLY A 194 -19.30 -0.92 11.66
N LEU A 195 -18.06 -0.83 12.17
CA LEU A 195 -16.96 -1.74 11.85
C LEU A 195 -16.54 -2.48 13.12
N PHE A 196 -16.51 -3.81 13.05
CA PHE A 196 -16.22 -4.67 14.19
C PHE A 196 -15.00 -5.54 13.94
N ARG A 197 -14.24 -5.80 15.01
CA ARG A 197 -13.12 -6.76 15.01
C ARG A 197 -13.53 -8.21 15.27
N THR A 198 -14.79 -8.43 15.62
CA THR A 198 -15.33 -9.77 15.89
C THR A 198 -16.65 -9.94 15.16
N GLU A 199 -16.91 -11.16 14.72
CA GLU A 199 -18.16 -11.51 14.07
C GLU A 199 -19.36 -11.32 15.02
N ASN A 200 -19.22 -11.75 16.28
CA ASN A 200 -20.28 -11.67 17.28
C ASN A 200 -20.74 -10.23 17.52
N GLY A 201 -19.82 -9.27 17.65
CA GLY A 201 -20.18 -7.85 17.81
C GLY A 201 -20.98 -7.31 16.61
N ALA A 202 -20.59 -7.68 15.38
CA ALA A 202 -21.32 -7.30 14.18
C ALA A 202 -22.71 -7.96 14.12
N GLN A 203 -22.83 -9.23 14.49
CA GLN A 203 -24.10 -9.95 14.56
C GLN A 203 -25.05 -9.34 15.60
N GLN A 204 -24.52 -8.93 16.76
CA GLN A 204 -25.30 -8.25 17.80
C GLN A 204 -25.85 -6.91 17.32
N LEU A 205 -25.02 -6.06 16.68
CA LEU A 205 -25.52 -4.80 16.11
C LEU A 205 -26.57 -5.07 15.03
N LEU A 206 -26.32 -6.05 14.14
CA LEU A 206 -27.27 -6.41 13.09
C LEU A 206 -28.62 -6.84 13.64
N ALA A 207 -28.64 -7.63 14.73
CA ALA A 207 -29.87 -8.02 15.41
C ALA A 207 -30.61 -6.80 15.99
N GLN A 208 -29.89 -5.86 16.60
CA GLN A 208 -30.46 -4.61 17.12
C GLN A 208 -31.04 -3.73 16.01
N LEU A 209 -30.34 -3.59 14.89
CA LEU A 209 -30.80 -2.84 13.72
C LEU A 209 -32.09 -3.45 13.14
N ARG A 210 -32.15 -4.78 13.04
CA ARG A 210 -33.35 -5.50 12.60
C ARG A 210 -34.52 -5.34 13.56
N ALA A 211 -34.27 -5.34 14.87
CA ALA A 211 -35.32 -5.09 15.87
C ALA A 211 -35.89 -3.66 15.78
N LYS A 212 -35.09 -2.69 15.32
CA LYS A 212 -35.50 -1.32 15.03
C LYS A 212 -36.12 -1.12 13.64
N GLY A 213 -36.20 -2.16 12.81
CA GLY A 213 -36.82 -2.12 11.47
C GLY A 213 -35.84 -1.95 10.30
N ALA A 214 -34.52 -1.87 10.54
CA ALA A 214 -33.51 -1.80 9.48
C ALA A 214 -33.11 -3.19 8.99
N HIS A 215 -33.95 -3.80 8.15
CA HIS A 215 -33.76 -5.17 7.62
C HIS A 215 -32.80 -5.27 6.44
N ASP A 216 -32.52 -4.15 5.77
CA ASP A 216 -31.62 -4.05 4.62
C ASP A 216 -30.13 -3.95 5.02
N ALA A 217 -29.83 -3.89 6.32
CA ALA A 217 -28.48 -3.99 6.84
C ALA A 217 -27.94 -5.43 6.69
N SER A 218 -26.68 -5.54 6.29
CA SER A 218 -25.95 -6.81 6.19
C SER A 218 -24.52 -6.68 6.70
N ILE A 219 -23.91 -7.81 7.03
CA ILE A 219 -22.50 -7.88 7.44
C ILE A 219 -21.68 -8.26 6.22
N GLU A 220 -20.69 -7.43 5.91
CA GLU A 220 -19.64 -7.75 4.95
C GLU A 220 -18.33 -8.09 5.68
N PRO A 221 -17.83 -9.33 5.58
CA PRO A 221 -16.51 -9.67 6.07
C PRO A 221 -15.43 -9.03 5.18
N ARG A 222 -14.52 -8.27 5.79
CA ARG A 222 -13.28 -7.83 5.15
C ARG A 222 -12.23 -8.90 5.34
N MET A 223 -11.91 -9.59 4.25
CA MET A 223 -10.84 -10.57 4.22
C MET A 223 -9.48 -9.87 4.20
N THR A 224 -8.50 -10.44 4.89
CA THR A 224 -7.11 -10.05 4.79
C THR A 224 -6.28 -11.27 4.45
N ALA A 225 -5.41 -11.13 3.47
CA ALA A 225 -4.48 -12.17 3.08
C ALA A 225 -3.34 -12.23 4.11
N SER A 226 -3.12 -13.42 4.65
CA SER A 226 -1.92 -13.77 5.39
C SER A 226 -1.13 -14.80 4.58
N PHE A 227 0.19 -14.75 4.68
CA PHE A 227 1.07 -15.66 3.97
C PHE A 227 1.88 -16.50 4.95
N ARG A 228 2.18 -17.71 4.53
CA ARG A 228 3.15 -18.58 5.18
C ARG A 228 4.25 -18.91 4.19
N ILE A 229 5.49 -18.78 4.61
CA ILE A 229 6.67 -19.15 3.81
C ILE A 229 7.40 -20.26 4.53
N GLN A 230 7.70 -21.36 3.84
CA GLN A 230 8.52 -22.46 4.32
C GLN A 230 9.76 -22.54 3.45
N ALA A 231 10.94 -22.58 4.05
CA ALA A 231 12.20 -22.66 3.33
C ALA A 231 13.13 -23.68 3.97
N SER A 232 13.99 -24.28 3.14
CA SER A 232 15.06 -25.16 3.62
C SER A 232 16.37 -24.38 3.61
N LEU A 233 16.91 -24.09 4.80
CA LEU A 233 18.13 -23.32 4.95
C LEU A 233 18.95 -23.77 6.16
N PRO A 234 20.29 -23.63 6.10
CA PRO A 234 21.15 -23.88 7.26
C PRO A 234 20.79 -22.96 8.43
N ARG A 235 20.91 -23.46 9.66
CA ARG A 235 20.46 -22.74 10.88
C ARG A 235 21.17 -21.40 11.05
N GLU A 236 22.44 -21.33 10.70
CA GLU A 236 23.27 -20.13 10.75
C GLU A 236 22.83 -19.04 9.77
N ARG A 237 22.08 -19.40 8.72
CA ARG A 237 21.56 -18.46 7.71
C ARG A 237 20.19 -17.89 8.08
N VAL A 238 19.49 -18.48 9.04
CA VAL A 238 18.11 -18.10 9.40
C VAL A 238 18.04 -16.65 9.87
N ALA A 239 18.88 -16.26 10.83
CA ALA A 239 18.90 -14.89 11.35
C ALA A 239 19.26 -13.84 10.27
N ALA A 240 20.11 -14.22 9.31
CA ALA A 240 20.47 -13.34 8.19
C ALA A 240 19.27 -13.10 7.25
N VAL A 241 18.47 -14.14 6.99
CA VAL A 241 17.25 -14.06 6.16
C VAL A 241 16.11 -13.35 6.90
N GLU A 242 15.99 -13.48 8.21
CA GLU A 242 15.00 -12.75 8.99
C GLU A 242 15.33 -11.25 9.00
N GLY A 243 16.61 -10.91 9.12
CA GLY A 243 17.07 -9.53 9.15
C GLY A 243 16.91 -8.92 10.55
N ARG A 244 17.93 -8.17 10.98
CA ARG A 244 18.16 -7.71 12.37
C ARG A 244 17.07 -6.82 13.01
N ARG A 245 16.06 -6.38 12.25
CA ARG A 245 14.98 -5.49 12.73
C ARG A 245 13.58 -6.00 12.39
N SER A 246 13.45 -7.25 11.93
CA SER A 246 12.13 -7.82 11.66
C SER A 246 11.63 -8.60 12.86
N GLN A 247 10.31 -8.63 13.06
CA GLN A 247 9.64 -9.52 14.02
C GLN A 247 9.42 -10.92 13.42
N LEU A 248 10.20 -11.32 12.42
CA LEU A 248 9.99 -12.61 11.76
C LEU A 248 10.35 -13.78 12.69
N ASP A 249 11.29 -13.58 13.60
CA ASP A 249 11.69 -14.57 14.58
C ASP A 249 10.54 -15.00 15.50
N GLU A 250 9.73 -14.05 15.97
CA GLU A 250 8.53 -14.29 16.78
C GLU A 250 7.44 -15.05 16.01
N ARG A 251 7.49 -14.99 14.68
CA ARG A 251 6.51 -15.60 13.77
C ARG A 251 6.99 -16.92 13.17
N ARG A 252 8.13 -17.44 13.66
CA ARG A 252 8.60 -18.77 13.32
C ARG A 252 7.62 -19.83 13.79
N THR A 253 7.38 -20.79 12.92
CA THR A 253 6.51 -21.94 13.15
C THR A 253 7.22 -23.20 12.68
N THR A 254 6.73 -24.35 13.13
CA THR A 254 7.23 -25.65 12.65
C THR A 254 6.90 -25.83 11.17
N CYS A 255 7.77 -26.47 10.40
CA CYS A 255 7.38 -26.86 9.06
C CYS A 255 6.23 -27.88 9.11
N SER A 256 5.32 -27.77 8.15
CA SER A 256 4.34 -28.84 7.95
C SER A 256 5.07 -30.00 7.26
N PRO A 257 4.78 -31.27 7.63
CA PRO A 257 5.20 -32.41 6.82
C PRO A 257 4.61 -32.32 5.40
#